data_AF-Q6BHT6-F1
#
_entry.id   AF-Q6BHT6-F1
#
_cell.length_a   1.000
_cell.length_b   1.000
_cell.length_c   1.000
_cell.angle_alpha   90.00
_cell.angle_beta   90.00
_cell.angle_gamma   90.00
#
_symmetry.space_group_name_H-M   'P 1'
#
loop_
_entity.id
_entity.type
_entity.pdbx_description
1 polymer ?
#
loop_
_entity_poly.entity_id
_entity_poly.type
_entity_poly.pdbx_seq_one_letter_code
_entity_poly.pdbx_strand_id
1 'polypeptide(L)'
;MLSLYSRVGLTSIRQSLLKPCLVRGIKTIPQPPGYIVGSVNDAYVPPGPKKFEGSLHWTSERAVAIGLVPLVLAPFLTGATTLLDSTMSGFILYHCYTGFQSCIIDYIPKRVYGSLFNFSMYLLTFGTGIAGYGIYQIETKEGGISTILSKLWKA
;
A
#
# COMPACT_ATOMS: atom_id res chain seq x y z
N MET A 1 -5.30 -65.51 -9.35
CA MET A 1 -5.51 -65.07 -10.75
C MET A 1 -6.46 -63.88 -10.74
N LEU A 2 -6.12 -62.88 -11.55
CA LEU A 2 -6.95 -61.77 -12.04
C LEU A 2 -7.40 -60.71 -11.00
N SER A 3 -6.68 -59.59 -10.95
CA SER A 3 -7.30 -58.27 -10.74
C SER A 3 -6.78 -57.30 -11.79
N LEU A 4 -7.66 -56.97 -12.72
CA LEU A 4 -7.51 -55.92 -13.74
C LEU A 4 -7.47 -54.56 -13.04
N TYR A 5 -6.33 -53.86 -13.12
CA TYR A 5 -6.32 -52.42 -12.91
C TYR A 5 -6.19 -51.71 -14.26
N SER A 6 -7.34 -51.21 -14.69
CA SER A 6 -7.57 -50.32 -15.81
C SER A 6 -6.56 -49.18 -15.84
N ARG A 7 -5.84 -49.04 -16.96
CA ARG A 7 -5.12 -47.80 -17.28
C ARG A 7 -6.14 -46.75 -17.73
N VAL A 8 -6.65 -45.99 -16.78
CA VAL A 8 -7.33 -44.73 -17.08
C VAL A 8 -6.26 -43.76 -17.58
N GLY A 9 -6.27 -43.52 -18.89
CA GLY A 9 -5.45 -42.51 -19.53
C GLY A 9 -5.75 -41.14 -18.94
N LEU A 10 -4.83 -40.61 -18.15
CA LEU A 10 -4.76 -39.19 -17.82
C LEU A 10 -4.54 -38.45 -19.14
N THR A 11 -5.64 -37.89 -19.66
CA THR A 11 -5.64 -36.86 -20.69
C THR A 11 -4.53 -35.86 -20.40
N SER A 12 -3.61 -35.74 -21.36
CA SER A 12 -2.59 -34.70 -21.41
C SER A 12 -3.26 -33.36 -21.16
N ILE A 13 -3.12 -32.83 -19.94
CA ILE A 13 -3.40 -31.43 -19.64
C ILE A 13 -2.35 -30.67 -20.46
N ARG A 14 -2.81 -30.14 -21.59
CA ARG A 14 -2.07 -29.22 -22.45
C ARG A 14 -1.57 -28.10 -21.53
N GLN A 15 -0.30 -28.18 -21.14
CA GLN A 15 0.33 -27.16 -20.31
C GLN A 15 0.14 -25.83 -21.04
N SER A 16 -0.66 -24.95 -20.44
CA SER A 16 -0.85 -23.58 -20.90
C SER A 16 0.52 -22.99 -21.24
N LEU A 17 0.72 -22.66 -22.51
CA LEU A 17 1.96 -22.09 -23.05
C LEU A 17 2.27 -20.68 -22.52
N LEU A 18 1.38 -20.12 -21.69
CA LEU A 18 1.68 -18.93 -20.90
C LEU A 18 2.45 -19.37 -19.65
N LYS A 19 3.75 -19.63 -19.83
CA LYS A 19 4.67 -19.61 -18.69
C LYS A 19 4.56 -18.21 -18.06
N PRO A 20 4.30 -18.07 -16.74
CA PRO A 20 4.34 -16.78 -16.08
C PRO A 20 5.80 -16.32 -15.99
N CYS A 21 6.34 -15.84 -17.11
CA CYS A 21 7.70 -15.33 -17.21
C CYS A 21 7.89 -14.13 -16.27
N LEU A 22 6.84 -13.33 -16.07
CA LEU A 22 6.87 -12.14 -15.24
C LEU A 22 7.03 -12.44 -13.73
N VAL A 23 6.62 -13.61 -13.26
CA VAL A 23 6.73 -13.96 -11.82
C VAL A 23 8.07 -14.61 -11.50
N ARG A 24 8.71 -15.27 -12.47
CA ARG A 24 9.94 -16.06 -12.24
C ARG A 24 11.25 -15.26 -12.33
N GLY A 25 11.19 -13.95 -12.58
CA GLY A 25 12.36 -13.09 -12.78
C GLY A 25 12.80 -12.24 -11.59
N ILE A 26 11.98 -12.12 -10.54
CA ILE A 26 12.31 -11.25 -9.40
C ILE A 26 13.30 -11.98 -8.49
N LYS A 27 14.54 -11.48 -8.43
CA LYS A 27 15.56 -11.99 -7.50
C LYS A 27 15.17 -11.65 -6.07
N THR A 28 14.74 -12.66 -5.31
CA THR A 28 14.47 -12.54 -3.87
C THR A 28 15.71 -12.90 -3.06
N ILE A 29 15.82 -12.35 -1.86
CA ILE A 29 16.85 -12.73 -0.89
C ILE A 29 16.57 -14.18 -0.43
N PRO A 30 17.54 -15.10 -0.49
CA PRO A 30 17.38 -16.46 0.02
C PRO A 30 17.01 -16.47 1.50
N GLN A 31 16.07 -17.33 1.90
CA GLN A 31 15.57 -17.41 3.28
C GLN A 31 15.84 -18.79 3.87
N PRO A 32 16.17 -18.90 5.16
CA PRO A 32 16.27 -20.20 5.82
C PRO A 32 14.89 -20.87 5.92
N PRO A 33 14.83 -22.21 5.89
CA PRO A 33 13.58 -22.95 6.01
C PRO A 33 12.88 -22.61 7.34
N GLY A 34 11.63 -22.17 7.27
CA GLY A 34 10.85 -21.77 8.44
C GLY A 34 11.31 -20.49 9.13
N TYR A 35 12.25 -19.73 8.54
CA TYR A 35 12.83 -18.51 9.12
C TYR A 35 13.49 -18.71 10.50
N ILE A 36 13.89 -19.95 10.83
CA ILE A 36 14.62 -20.23 12.06
C ILE A 36 16.07 -19.81 11.84
N VAL A 37 16.50 -18.80 12.58
CA VAL A 37 17.89 -18.35 12.64
C VAL A 37 18.45 -18.78 13.99
N GLY A 38 19.42 -19.69 14.00
CA GLY A 38 19.95 -20.30 15.22
C GLY A 38 19.37 -21.69 15.50
N SER A 39 19.56 -22.17 16.74
CA SER A 39 19.05 -23.43 17.26
C SER A 39 17.67 -23.27 17.92
N VAL A 40 16.95 -24.37 18.13
CA VAL A 40 15.67 -24.37 18.86
C VAL A 40 15.82 -23.89 20.31
N ASN A 41 17.02 -23.96 20.88
CA ASN A 41 17.32 -23.55 22.24
C ASN A 41 17.76 -22.08 22.34
N ASP A 42 17.92 -21.37 21.22
CA ASP A 42 18.36 -19.99 21.22
C ASP A 42 17.18 -19.06 21.52
N ALA A 43 17.34 -18.17 22.50
CA ALA A 43 16.29 -17.22 22.86
C ALA A 43 16.06 -16.21 21.71
N TYR A 44 14.79 -15.93 21.41
CA TYR A 44 14.43 -14.88 20.48
C TYR A 44 14.90 -13.51 20.99
N VAL A 45 15.61 -12.76 20.15
CA VAL A 45 16.03 -11.39 20.42
C VAL A 45 15.12 -10.44 19.64
N PRO A 46 14.19 -9.71 20.29
CA PRO A 46 13.34 -8.76 19.61
C PRO A 46 14.17 -7.57 19.09
N PRO A 47 13.78 -6.98 17.95
CA PRO A 47 14.35 -5.70 17.55
C PRO A 47 14.05 -4.64 18.62
N GLY A 48 14.97 -3.69 18.79
CA GLY A 48 14.79 -2.59 19.73
C GLY A 48 13.52 -1.78 19.44
N PRO A 49 12.81 -1.29 20.46
CA PRO A 49 11.55 -0.58 20.27
C PRO A 49 11.77 0.74 19.53
N LYS A 50 10.98 0.97 18.47
CA LYS A 50 10.97 2.23 17.72
C LYS A 50 9.57 2.83 17.71
N LYS A 51 9.36 3.88 18.51
CA LYS A 51 8.02 4.50 18.66
C LYS A 51 7.45 5.05 17.35
N PHE A 52 8.31 5.59 16.48
CA PHE A 52 7.91 6.11 15.17
C PHE A 52 7.46 5.02 14.18
N GLU A 53 7.87 3.77 14.36
CA GLU A 53 7.42 2.62 13.55
C GLU A 53 6.26 1.86 14.24
N GLY A 54 5.80 2.34 15.40
CA GLY A 54 4.79 1.68 16.22
C GLY A 54 3.73 2.65 16.73
N SER A 55 3.74 2.94 18.04
CA SER A 55 2.64 3.65 18.70
C SER A 55 2.36 5.05 18.18
N LEU A 56 3.39 5.83 17.82
CA LEU A 56 3.19 7.18 17.29
C LEU A 56 2.58 7.16 15.90
N HIS A 57 3.03 6.24 15.04
CA HIS A 57 2.48 6.04 13.70
C HIS A 57 1.01 5.62 13.76
N TRP A 58 0.68 4.66 14.62
CA TRP A 58 -0.72 4.24 14.81
C TRP A 58 -1.60 5.40 15.28
N THR A 59 -1.12 6.17 16.27
CA THR A 59 -1.88 7.29 16.84
C THR A 59 -2.11 8.40 15.79
N SER A 60 -1.09 8.74 15.00
CA SER A 60 -1.21 9.76 13.96
C SER A 60 -2.19 9.34 12.85
N GLU A 61 -2.15 8.08 12.42
CA GLU A 61 -3.11 7.56 11.44
C GLU A 61 -4.54 7.64 11.95
N ARG A 62 -4.78 7.23 13.20
CA ARG A 62 -6.14 7.26 13.77
C ARG A 62 -6.63 8.69 13.92
N ALA A 63 -5.76 9.61 14.36
CA ALA A 63 -6.11 11.03 14.46
C ALA A 63 -6.51 11.62 13.10
N VAL A 64 -5.75 11.34 12.04
CA VAL A 64 -6.08 11.81 10.69
C VAL A 64 -7.37 11.17 10.17
N ALA A 65 -7.55 9.86 10.37
CA ALA A 65 -8.77 9.16 9.94
C ALA A 65 -10.03 9.70 10.64
N ILE A 66 -9.95 9.98 11.95
CA ILE A 66 -11.05 10.59 12.70
C ILE A 66 -11.31 12.02 12.20
N GLY A 67 -10.26 12.81 11.98
CA GLY A 67 -10.38 14.19 11.48
C GLY A 67 -10.94 14.28 10.05
N LEU A 68 -10.73 13.26 9.22
CA LEU A 68 -11.30 13.19 7.87
C LEU A 68 -12.83 13.12 7.88
N VAL A 69 -13.44 12.47 8.86
CA VAL A 69 -14.91 12.30 8.93
C VAL A 69 -15.66 13.64 8.88
N PRO A 70 -15.39 14.62 9.77
CA PRO A 70 -16.04 15.92 9.68
C PRO A 70 -15.54 16.76 8.49
N LEU A 71 -14.28 16.62 8.08
CA LEU A 71 -13.72 17.40 6.95
C LEU A 71 -14.39 17.04 5.62
N VAL A 72 -14.73 15.77 5.38
CA VAL A 72 -15.46 15.37 4.18
C VAL A 72 -16.88 15.91 4.17
N LEU A 73 -17.50 16.09 5.35
CA LEU A 73 -18.85 16.63 5.46
C LEU A 73 -18.90 18.16 5.38
N ALA A 74 -17.85 18.85 5.83
CA ALA A 74 -17.84 20.31 5.97
C ALA A 74 -18.20 21.07 4.67
N PRO A 75 -17.66 20.73 3.47
CA PRO A 75 -18.00 21.43 2.23
C PRO A 75 -19.50 21.35 1.87
N PHE A 76 -20.20 20.30 2.28
CA PHE A 76 -21.64 20.15 2.03
C PHE A 76 -22.49 21.06 2.93
N LEU A 77 -21.99 21.43 4.10
CA LEU A 77 -22.71 22.23 5.08
C LEU A 77 -22.38 23.72 4.98
N THR A 78 -21.11 24.05 4.80
CA THR A 78 -20.61 25.44 4.81
C THR A 78 -20.23 25.96 3.43
N GLY A 79 -20.26 25.11 2.41
CA GLY A 79 -19.66 25.39 1.10
C GLY A 79 -18.15 25.11 1.09
N ALA A 80 -17.60 24.99 -0.12
CA ALA A 80 -16.16 24.80 -0.34
C ALA A 80 -15.40 26.10 -0.07
N THR A 81 -14.35 26.02 0.73
CA THR A 81 -13.40 27.13 0.97
C THR A 81 -11.99 26.60 0.84
N THR A 82 -11.05 27.44 0.39
CA THR A 82 -9.64 27.03 0.22
C THR A 82 -9.05 26.44 1.49
N LEU A 83 -9.41 26.96 2.67
CA LEU A 83 -8.91 26.42 3.94
C LEU A 83 -9.42 25.00 4.20
N LEU A 84 -10.73 24.77 4.04
CA LEU A 84 -11.33 23.45 4.27
C LEU A 84 -10.86 22.44 3.22
N ASP A 85 -10.86 22.83 1.94
CA ASP A 85 -10.43 21.98 0.84
C ASP A 85 -8.94 21.64 0.95
N SER A 86 -8.07 22.61 1.24
CA SER A 86 -6.64 22.36 1.44
C SER A 86 -6.38 21.44 2.64
N THR A 87 -7.10 21.65 3.75
CA THR A 87 -6.95 20.82 4.97
C THR A 87 -7.42 19.39 4.71
N MET A 88 -8.61 19.23 4.11
CA MET A 88 -9.14 17.93 3.71
C MET A 88 -8.18 17.22 2.75
N SER A 89 -7.69 17.92 1.72
CA SER A 89 -6.77 17.39 0.72
C SER A 89 -5.45 16.93 1.35
N GLY A 90 -4.89 17.71 2.28
CA GLY A 90 -3.69 17.32 3.02
C GLY A 90 -3.89 16.07 3.89
N PHE A 91 -5.04 15.98 4.56
CA PHE A 91 -5.38 14.81 5.37
C PHE A 91 -5.56 13.56 4.50
N ILE A 92 -6.25 13.69 3.36
CA ILE A 92 -6.40 12.60 2.37
C ILE A 92 -5.02 12.18 1.86
N LEU A 93 -4.15 13.13 1.51
CA LEU A 93 -2.81 12.82 1.01
C LEU A 93 -2.00 12.02 2.04
N TYR A 94 -2.01 12.42 3.31
CA TYR A 94 -1.33 11.69 4.38
C TYR A 94 -1.95 10.30 4.62
N HIS A 95 -3.28 10.21 4.63
CA HIS A 95 -4.00 8.95 4.80
C HIS A 95 -3.66 7.96 3.68
N CYS A 96 -3.63 8.41 2.44
CA CYS A 96 -3.23 7.61 1.29
C CYS A 96 -1.75 7.20 1.37
N TYR A 97 -0.84 8.11 1.75
CA TYR A 97 0.58 7.81 1.89
C TYR A 97 0.83 6.68 2.92
N THR A 98 0.26 6.81 4.12
CA THR A 98 0.40 5.81 5.19
C THR A 98 -0.29 4.48 4.86
N GLY A 99 -1.47 4.54 4.21
CA GLY A 99 -2.17 3.35 3.71
C GLY A 99 -1.37 2.58 2.66
N PHE A 100 -0.84 3.28 1.65
CA PHE A 100 0.01 2.64 0.63
C PHE A 100 1.34 2.15 1.19
N GLN A 101 1.94 2.87 2.14
CA GLN A 101 3.13 2.41 2.85
C GLN A 101 2.86 1.08 3.56
N SER A 102 1.71 0.94 4.22
CA SER A 102 1.30 -0.32 4.87
C SER A 102 1.15 -1.46 3.86
N CYS A 103 0.48 -1.22 2.73
CA CYS A 103 0.37 -2.20 1.65
C CYS A 103 1.74 -2.65 1.11
N ILE A 104 2.69 -1.72 0.93
CA ILE A 104 4.05 -2.04 0.47
C ILE A 104 4.79 -2.90 1.50
N ILE A 105 4.68 -2.58 2.79
CA ILE A 105 5.34 -3.33 3.88
C ILE A 105 4.82 -4.77 3.94
N ASP A 106 3.51 -4.97 3.77
CA ASP A 106 2.88 -6.29 3.86
C ASP A 106 3.16 -7.17 2.62
N TYR A 107 3.02 -6.61 1.42
CA TYR A 107 3.07 -7.39 0.18
C TYR A 107 4.44 -7.39 -0.51
N ILE A 108 5.29 -6.39 -0.24
CA ILE A 108 6.65 -6.30 -0.80
C ILE A 108 7.66 -6.24 0.36
N PRO A 109 7.70 -7.22 1.27
CA PRO A 109 8.50 -7.11 2.48
C PRO A 109 9.99 -6.97 2.18
N LYS A 110 10.64 -5.99 2.82
CA LYS A 110 12.07 -5.67 2.65
C LYS A 110 12.98 -6.89 2.80
N ARG A 111 12.66 -7.82 3.70
CA ARG A 111 13.43 -9.05 3.94
C ARG A 111 13.47 -10.00 2.73
N VAL A 112 12.45 -9.97 1.87
CA VAL A 112 12.35 -10.85 0.69
C VAL A 112 12.81 -10.11 -0.56
N TYR A 113 12.35 -8.87 -0.73
CA TYR A 113 12.49 -8.11 -1.98
C TYR A 113 13.63 -7.07 -1.97
N GLY A 114 14.26 -6.82 -0.82
CA GLY A 114 15.46 -6.00 -0.71
C GLY A 114 15.32 -4.61 -1.34
N SER A 115 16.01 -4.41 -2.47
CA SER A 115 16.04 -3.13 -3.20
C SER A 115 14.68 -2.74 -3.79
N LEU A 116 13.85 -3.71 -4.19
CA LEU A 116 12.54 -3.42 -4.78
C LEU A 116 11.60 -2.78 -3.75
N PHE A 117 11.66 -3.21 -2.48
CA PHE A 117 10.95 -2.53 -1.39
C PHE A 117 11.36 -1.06 -1.29
N ASN A 118 12.68 -0.77 -1.28
CA ASN A 118 13.17 0.60 -1.18
C ASN A 118 12.74 1.43 -2.41
N PHE A 119 12.78 0.83 -3.61
CA PHE A 119 12.30 1.48 -4.83
C PHE A 119 10.82 1.83 -4.75
N SER A 120 9.96 0.90 -4.32
CA SER A 120 8.53 1.14 -4.12
C SER A 120 8.27 2.25 -3.10
N MET A 121 9.03 2.28 -1.99
CA MET A 121 8.94 3.35 -1.00
C MET A 121 9.36 4.70 -1.58
N TYR A 122 10.46 4.78 -2.32
CA TYR A 122 10.89 6.04 -2.96
C TYR A 122 9.89 6.53 -4.00
N LEU A 123 9.33 5.62 -4.80
CA LEU A 123 8.30 5.96 -5.77
C LEU A 123 7.05 6.49 -5.07
N LEU A 124 6.63 5.87 -3.97
CA LEU A 124 5.51 6.34 -3.16
C LEU A 124 5.79 7.75 -2.59
N THR A 125 6.95 7.98 -1.98
CA THR A 125 7.33 9.30 -1.45
C THR A 125 7.36 10.35 -2.56
N PHE A 126 7.96 10.03 -3.71
CA PHE A 126 8.04 10.93 -4.86
C PHE A 126 6.67 11.26 -5.43
N GLY A 127 5.83 10.25 -5.66
CA GLY A 127 4.46 10.42 -6.15
C GLY A 127 3.60 11.24 -5.18
N THR A 128 3.79 11.05 -3.87
CA THR A 128 3.12 11.84 -2.83
C THR A 128 3.55 13.30 -2.86
N GLY A 129 4.85 13.57 -3.08
CA GLY A 129 5.36 14.93 -3.27
C GLY A 129 4.77 15.61 -4.51
N ILE A 130 4.69 14.89 -5.64
CA ILE A 130 4.03 15.38 -6.86
C ILE A 130 2.54 15.65 -6.59
N ALA A 131 1.84 14.73 -5.93
CA ALA A 131 0.43 14.90 -5.59
C ALA A 131 0.21 16.12 -4.68
N GLY A 132 1.10 16.35 -3.70
CA GLY A 132 1.07 17.56 -2.86
C GLY A 132 1.21 18.85 -3.67
N TYR A 133 2.12 18.88 -4.65
CA TYR A 133 2.23 20.01 -5.58
C TYR A 133 0.98 20.16 -6.47
N GLY A 134 0.40 19.04 -6.90
CA GLY A 134 -0.87 19.01 -7.63
C GLY A 134 -2.02 19.62 -6.85
N ILE A 135 -2.14 19.29 -5.56
CA ILE A 135 -3.11 19.91 -4.65
C ILE A 135 -2.91 21.43 -4.62
N TYR A 136 -1.67 21.91 -4.42
CA TYR A 136 -1.38 23.35 -4.45
C TYR A 136 -1.82 24.01 -5.76
N GLN A 137 -1.58 23.38 -6.91
CA GLN A 137 -1.99 23.90 -8.20
C GLN A 137 -3.52 23.93 -8.36
N ILE A 138 -4.22 22.89 -7.88
CA ILE A 138 -5.69 22.81 -7.92
C ILE A 138 -6.32 23.90 -7.04
N GLU A 139 -5.80 24.08 -5.83
CA GLU A 139 -6.29 25.11 -4.90
C GLU A 139 -6.09 26.52 -5.46
N THR A 140 -4.94 26.79 -6.07
CA THR A 140 -4.61 28.13 -6.58
C THR A 140 -5.28 28.48 -7.90
N LYS A 141 -5.53 27.50 -8.79
CA LYS A 141 -6.04 27.76 -10.15
C LYS A 141 -7.48 27.35 -10.37
N GLU A 142 -7.93 26.27 -9.75
CA GLU A 142 -9.22 25.63 -10.06
C GLU A 142 -10.28 25.83 -8.96
N GLY A 143 -9.92 26.52 -7.88
CA GLY A 143 -10.80 26.80 -6.75
C GLY A 143 -11.00 25.60 -5.81
N GLY A 144 -10.03 24.67 -5.79
CA GLY A 144 -9.99 23.57 -4.85
C GLY A 144 -10.61 22.25 -5.32
N ILE A 145 -10.33 21.18 -4.59
CA ILE A 145 -10.74 19.81 -4.96
C ILE A 145 -12.26 19.67 -4.97
N SER A 146 -12.98 20.24 -4.00
CA SER A 146 -14.44 20.12 -3.92
C SER A 146 -15.11 20.77 -5.13
N THR A 147 -14.56 21.88 -5.60
CA THR A 147 -15.03 22.57 -6.82
C THR A 147 -14.85 21.70 -8.06
N ILE A 148 -13.67 21.08 -8.23
CA ILE A 148 -13.42 20.14 -9.34
C ILE A 148 -14.39 18.97 -9.28
N LEU A 149 -14.58 18.38 -8.10
CA LEU A 149 -15.48 17.24 -7.91
C LEU A 149 -16.93 17.62 -8.26
N SER A 150 -17.37 18.82 -7.87
CA SER A 150 -18.72 19.32 -8.20
C SER A 150 -18.94 19.51 -9.70
N LYS A 151 -17.89 19.91 -10.45
CA LYS A 151 -17.92 20.02 -11.92
C LYS A 151 -17.95 18.63 -12.55
N LEU A 152 -17.11 17.71 -12.06
CA LEU A 152 -17.01 16.34 -12.56
C LEU A 152 -18.30 15.55 -12.35
N TRP A 153 -18.99 15.74 -11.23
CA TRP A 153 -20.25 15.05 -10.94
C TRP A 153 -21.42 15.52 -11.81
N LYS A 154 -21.34 16.74 -12.36
CA LYS A 154 -22.32 17.30 -13.29
C LYS A 154 -21.97 17.02 -14.76
N ALA A 155 -20.85 16.35 -15.02
CA ALA A 155 -20.39 15.99 -16.35
C ALA A 155 -21.13 14.77 -16.92
#